data_AF-A0A495HUC4-F1
#
_entry.id   AF-A0A495HUC4-F1
#
_cell.length_a   1.000
_cell.length_b   1.000
_cell.length_c   1.000
_cell.angle_alpha   90.00
_cell.angle_beta   90.00
_cell.angle_gamma   90.00
#
_symmetry.space_group_name_H-M   'P 1'
#
loop_
_entity.id
_entity.type
_entity.pdbx_description
1 polymer ?
#
loop_
_entity_poly.entity_id
_entity_poly.type
_entity_poly.pdbx_seq_one_letter_code
_entity_poly.pdbx_strand_id
1 'polypeptide(L)'
;MLDAAQLAPLHQQLDAGYPENLRTVAEWLFVQLVEDEEVAPTPERQHKLATLALRQTERLSAEEGGRNFYLGKGLRYRASLRDREMYERFNGRNYNELAREYHLTPTRVRQIMDAMHQDDISRRQGRLILE
;
A
#
# COMPACT_ATOMS: atom_id res chain seq x y z
N MET A 1 9.32 14.09 -8.94
CA MET A 1 10.67 13.61 -9.30
C MET A 1 11.49 13.66 -8.03
N LEU A 2 12.14 12.56 -7.68
CA LEU A 2 13.04 12.49 -6.53
C LEU A 2 14.26 13.38 -6.82
N ASP A 3 14.70 14.15 -5.84
CA ASP A 3 15.90 14.98 -5.99
C ASP A 3 17.14 14.07 -6.01
N ALA A 4 18.03 14.28 -6.98
CA ALA A 4 19.29 13.53 -7.10
C ALA A 4 20.15 13.65 -5.83
N ALA A 5 20.07 14.78 -5.11
CA ALA A 5 20.78 14.96 -3.85
C ALA A 5 20.25 14.05 -2.74
N GLN A 6 18.93 13.77 -2.72
CA GLN A 6 18.31 12.92 -1.72
C GLN A 6 18.70 11.45 -1.91
N LEU A 7 18.88 11.00 -3.15
CA LEU A 7 19.22 9.61 -3.48
C LEU A 7 20.71 9.27 -3.36
N ALA A 8 21.58 10.27 -3.19
CA ALA A 8 23.02 10.08 -3.12
C ALA A 8 23.47 8.99 -2.12
N PRO A 9 22.92 8.88 -0.89
CA PRO A 9 23.31 7.83 0.06
C PRO A 9 23.02 6.40 -0.43
N LEU A 10 22.01 6.23 -1.27
CA LEU A 10 21.68 4.96 -1.90
C LEU A 10 22.53 4.69 -3.14
N HIS A 11 22.69 5.69 -4.01
CA HIS A 11 23.49 5.55 -5.23
C HIS A 11 24.97 5.27 -4.94
N GLN A 12 25.53 5.80 -3.86
CA GLN A 12 26.90 5.50 -3.43
C GLN A 12 27.13 4.02 -3.07
N GLN A 13 26.07 3.26 -2.77
CA GLN A 13 26.13 1.84 -2.44
C GLN A 13 25.91 0.93 -3.64
N LEU A 14 25.52 1.49 -4.80
CA LEU A 14 25.22 0.75 -6.02
C LEU A 14 26.38 0.84 -7.00
N ASP A 15 26.64 -0.26 -7.70
CA ASP A 15 27.51 -0.26 -8.88
C ASP A 15 26.72 0.07 -10.17
N ALA A 16 27.45 0.19 -11.28
CA ALA A 16 26.89 0.45 -12.60
C ALA A 16 26.17 -0.76 -13.22
N GLY A 17 26.40 -1.98 -12.69
CA GLY A 17 25.78 -3.21 -13.15
C GLY A 17 24.43 -3.51 -12.48
N TYR A 18 24.06 -2.76 -11.44
CA TYR A 18 22.82 -2.99 -10.72
C TYR A 18 21.58 -2.77 -11.62
N PRO A 19 20.67 -3.76 -11.75
CA PRO A 19 19.55 -3.70 -12.68
C PRO A 19 18.64 -2.48 -12.47
N GLU A 20 18.28 -1.79 -13.56
CA GLU A 20 17.52 -0.53 -13.51
C GLU A 20 16.15 -0.68 -12.83
N ASN A 21 15.43 -1.77 -13.10
CA ASN A 21 14.13 -2.04 -12.47
C ASN A 21 14.25 -2.22 -10.95
N LEU A 22 15.29 -2.91 -10.48
CA LEU A 22 15.55 -3.07 -9.04
C LEU A 22 16.04 -1.75 -8.43
N ARG A 23 16.85 -0.98 -9.15
CA ARG A 23 17.29 0.37 -8.74
C ARG A 23 16.08 1.26 -8.43
N THR A 24 15.12 1.32 -9.35
CA THR A 24 13.90 2.11 -9.16
C THR A 24 13.14 1.67 -7.91
N VAL A 25 12.98 0.36 -7.66
CA VAL A 25 12.31 -0.14 -6.46
C VAL A 25 13.06 0.29 -5.19
N ALA A 26 14.39 0.14 -5.17
CA ALA A 26 15.21 0.53 -4.02
C ALA A 26 15.13 2.04 -3.74
N GLU A 27 15.14 2.87 -4.79
CA GLU A 27 14.97 4.33 -4.66
C GLU A 27 13.62 4.68 -4.02
N TRP A 28 12.51 4.09 -4.49
CA TRP A 28 11.19 4.35 -3.90
C TRP A 28 11.11 3.90 -2.44
N LEU A 29 11.66 2.73 -2.10
CA LEU A 29 11.69 2.23 -0.72
C LEU A 29 12.51 3.16 0.18
N PHE A 30 13.68 3.59 -0.28
CA PHE A 30 14.55 4.48 0.48
C PHE A 30 13.89 5.83 0.75
N VAL A 31 13.23 6.40 -0.27
CA VAL A 31 12.52 7.68 -0.10
C VAL A 31 11.44 7.56 0.95
N GLN A 32 10.58 6.53 0.85
CA GLN A 32 9.54 6.30 1.85
C GLN A 32 10.14 6.17 3.26
N LEU A 33 11.22 5.40 3.42
CA LEU A 33 11.90 5.22 4.69
C LEU A 33 12.46 6.53 5.27
N VAL A 34 12.94 7.44 4.43
CA VAL A 34 13.41 8.76 4.85
C VAL A 34 12.24 9.70 5.18
N GLU A 35 11.16 9.65 4.40
CA GLU A 35 9.94 10.43 4.63
C GLU A 35 9.22 10.05 5.92
N ASP A 36 9.33 8.79 6.34
CA ASP A 36 8.73 8.28 7.58
C ASP A 36 9.55 8.64 8.85
N GLU A 37 10.77 9.17 8.72
CA GLU A 37 11.54 9.66 9.88
C GLU A 37 10.93 10.96 10.41
N GLU A 38 10.62 11.02 11.72
CA GLU A 38 10.03 12.21 12.36
C GLU A 38 10.92 13.46 12.25
N VAL A 39 12.24 13.26 12.15
CA VAL A 39 13.25 14.31 12.05
C VAL A 39 14.18 14.00 10.90
N ALA A 40 14.71 15.04 10.24
CA ALA A 40 15.68 14.89 9.17
C ALA A 40 16.83 13.94 9.59
N PRO A 41 17.00 12.79 8.90
CA PRO A 41 17.95 11.78 9.34
C PRO A 41 19.39 12.26 9.17
N THR A 42 20.25 11.90 10.12
CA THR A 42 21.69 12.15 10.02
C THR A 42 22.29 11.38 8.83
N PRO A 43 23.46 11.78 8.29
CA PRO A 43 24.10 11.05 7.19
C PRO A 43 24.33 9.56 7.48
N GLU A 44 24.67 9.20 8.73
CA GLU A 44 24.81 7.80 9.14
C GLU A 44 23.46 7.06 9.11
N ARG A 45 22.39 7.72 9.58
CA ARG A 45 21.03 7.15 9.54
C ARG A 45 20.58 6.98 8.09
N GLN A 46 20.79 7.97 7.23
CA GLN A 46 20.49 7.90 5.80
C GLN A 46 21.22 6.72 5.13
N HIS A 47 22.50 6.53 5.43
CA HIS A 47 23.25 5.39 4.90
C HIS A 47 22.62 4.05 5.32
N LYS A 48 22.25 3.90 6.60
CA LYS A 48 21.57 2.69 7.11
C LYS A 48 20.20 2.46 6.46
N LEU A 49 19.41 3.50 6.25
CA LEU A 49 18.12 3.42 5.56
C LEU A 49 18.29 3.01 4.10
N ALA A 50 19.30 3.54 3.41
CA ALA A 50 19.65 3.13 2.06
C ALA A 50 20.06 1.65 2.01
N THR A 51 20.90 1.19 2.94
CA THR A 51 21.25 -0.24 3.06
C THR A 51 20.00 -1.10 3.31
N LEU A 52 19.05 -0.65 4.13
CA LEU A 52 17.81 -1.36 4.38
C LEU A 52 16.94 -1.48 3.13
N ALA A 53 16.78 -0.38 2.37
CA ALA A 53 16.03 -0.37 1.11
C ALA A 53 16.63 -1.34 0.07
N LEU A 54 17.96 -1.34 -0.05
CA LEU A 54 18.67 -2.28 -0.92
C LEU A 54 18.45 -3.72 -0.49
N ARG A 55 18.61 -4.04 0.81
CA ARG A 55 18.38 -5.39 1.32
C ARG A 55 16.94 -5.89 1.12
N GLN A 56 15.95 -5.00 1.25
CA GLN A 56 14.56 -5.35 0.98
C GLN A 56 14.33 -5.63 -0.51
N THR A 57 14.91 -4.81 -1.39
CA THR A 57 14.84 -4.98 -2.84
C THR A 57 15.48 -6.30 -3.26
N GLU A 58 16.66 -6.62 -2.74
CA GLU A 58 17.33 -7.90 -3.00
C GLU A 58 16.51 -9.09 -2.52
N ARG A 59 15.92 -9.00 -1.32
CA ARG A 59 15.04 -10.06 -0.83
C ARG A 59 13.81 -10.23 -1.71
N LEU A 60 13.18 -9.14 -2.13
CA LEU A 60 12.03 -9.19 -3.04
C LEU A 60 12.42 -9.86 -4.36
N SER A 61 13.58 -9.50 -4.92
CA SER A 61 14.10 -10.10 -6.14
C SER A 61 14.41 -11.60 -5.97
N ALA A 62 15.00 -12.00 -4.85
CA ALA A 62 15.34 -13.39 -4.58
C ALA A 62 14.10 -14.29 -4.37
N GLU A 63 13.07 -13.78 -3.66
CA GLU A 63 11.89 -14.57 -3.28
C GLU A 63 10.81 -14.58 -4.37
N GLU A 64 10.58 -13.43 -5.00
CA GLU A 64 9.53 -13.23 -6.01
C GLU A 64 10.06 -13.23 -7.45
N GLY A 65 11.38 -13.18 -7.64
CA GLY A 65 12.02 -13.25 -8.95
C GLY A 65 11.77 -14.58 -9.66
N GLY A 66 11.90 -14.55 -10.98
CA GLY A 66 11.66 -15.71 -11.85
C GLY A 66 10.18 -16.05 -12.09
N ARG A 67 9.24 -15.42 -11.36
CA ARG A 67 7.80 -15.51 -11.62
C ARG A 67 7.30 -14.28 -12.37
N ASN A 68 6.27 -14.46 -13.20
CA ASN A 68 5.50 -13.33 -13.72
C ASN A 68 4.64 -12.74 -12.58
N PHE A 69 5.23 -11.80 -11.85
CA PHE A 69 4.58 -11.09 -10.75
C PHE A 69 3.95 -9.78 -11.24
N TYR A 70 2.62 -9.68 -11.18
CA TYR A 70 1.90 -8.44 -11.49
C TYR A 70 1.74 -7.58 -10.23
N LEU A 71 2.46 -6.46 -10.16
CA LEU A 71 2.32 -5.47 -9.09
C LEU A 71 1.15 -4.53 -9.39
N GLY A 72 -0.06 -4.98 -9.06
CA GLY A 72 -1.27 -4.16 -9.22
C GLY A 72 -1.31 -2.96 -8.27
N LYS A 73 -1.96 -1.85 -8.67
CA LYS A 73 -2.09 -0.60 -7.87
C LYS A 73 -2.87 -0.74 -6.55
N GLY A 74 -3.28 -1.95 -6.15
CA GLY A 74 -4.03 -2.18 -4.91
C GLY A 74 -5.42 -1.51 -4.85
N LEU A 75 -5.98 -1.06 -5.98
CA LEU A 75 -7.23 -0.28 -6.01
C LEU A 75 -8.40 -0.98 -5.32
N ARG A 76 -8.53 -2.30 -5.48
CA ARG A 76 -9.58 -3.09 -4.81
C ARG A 76 -9.37 -3.17 -3.30
N TYR A 77 -8.13 -3.30 -2.84
CA TYR A 77 -7.79 -3.31 -1.42
C TYR A 77 -8.07 -1.93 -0.79
N ARG A 78 -7.62 -0.85 -1.42
CA ARG A 78 -7.89 0.52 -0.94
C ARG A 78 -9.38 0.85 -0.98
N ALA A 79 -10.11 0.42 -2.00
CA ALA A 79 -11.57 0.50 -2.03
C ALA A 79 -12.18 -0.26 -0.85
N SER A 80 -11.69 -1.46 -0.53
CA SER A 80 -12.17 -2.22 0.63
C SER A 80 -11.92 -1.54 1.97
N LEU A 81 -10.80 -0.81 2.13
CA LEU A 81 -10.51 -0.04 3.35
C LEU A 81 -11.48 1.13 3.50
N ARG A 82 -11.66 1.93 2.43
CA ARG A 82 -12.67 2.99 2.40
C ARG A 82 -14.07 2.43 2.66
N ASP A 83 -14.42 1.33 2.02
CA ASP A 83 -15.75 0.73 2.11
C ASP A 83 -16.04 0.23 3.54
N ARG A 84 -15.02 -0.29 4.25
CA ARG A 84 -15.12 -0.62 5.69
C ARG A 84 -15.30 0.61 6.55
N GLU A 85 -14.50 1.65 6.34
CA GLU A 85 -14.62 2.92 7.06
C GLU A 85 -16.02 3.53 6.87
N MET A 86 -16.54 3.53 5.63
CA MET A 86 -17.90 3.96 5.36
C MET A 86 -18.95 3.10 6.08
N TYR A 87 -18.75 1.78 6.15
CA TYR A 87 -19.67 0.86 6.82
C TYR A 87 -19.68 1.07 8.34
N GLU A 88 -18.53 1.34 8.96
CA GLU A 88 -18.43 1.68 10.39
C GLU A 88 -19.15 3.00 10.73
N ARG A 89 -19.14 3.95 9.79
CA ARG A 89 -19.80 5.26 9.94
C ARG A 89 -21.26 5.26 9.49
N PHE A 90 -21.76 4.16 8.97
CA PHE A 90 -23.13 4.05 8.50
C PHE A 90 -24.10 3.88 9.67
N ASN A 91 -25.11 4.76 9.74
CA ASN A 91 -26.09 4.78 10.84
C ASN A 91 -27.49 4.28 10.42
N GLY A 92 -27.61 3.61 9.28
CA GLY A 92 -28.87 3.11 8.74
C GLY A 92 -29.58 4.07 7.78
N ARG A 93 -29.27 5.38 7.82
CA ARG A 93 -29.99 6.40 7.03
C ARG A 93 -29.12 7.47 6.37
N ASN A 94 -27.84 7.57 6.72
CA ASN A 94 -26.92 8.63 6.25
C ASN A 94 -26.30 8.39 4.86
N TYR A 95 -27.00 7.71 3.94
CA TYR A 95 -26.48 7.40 2.59
C TYR A 95 -26.02 8.64 1.80
N ASN A 96 -26.78 9.73 1.86
CA ASN A 96 -26.47 10.95 1.11
C ASN A 96 -25.28 11.71 1.71
N GLU A 97 -25.09 11.62 3.03
CA GLU A 97 -23.96 12.25 3.73
C GLU A 97 -22.66 11.53 3.34
N LEU A 98 -22.64 10.20 3.45
CA LEU A 98 -21.50 9.38 3.01
C LEU A 98 -21.19 9.56 1.52
N ALA A 99 -22.23 9.68 0.68
CA ALA A 99 -22.03 9.91 -0.76
C ALA A 99 -21.28 11.22 -1.03
N ARG A 100 -21.61 12.30 -0.32
CA ARG A 100 -20.92 13.59 -0.46
C ARG A 100 -19.49 13.54 0.06
N GLU A 101 -19.31 12.94 1.22
CA GLU A 101 -18.01 12.88 1.90
C GLU A 101 -16.97 12.04 1.15
N TYR A 102 -17.39 10.90 0.60
CA TYR A 102 -16.50 9.99 -0.11
C TYR A 102 -16.51 10.19 -1.64
N HIS A 103 -17.18 11.25 -2.12
CA HIS A 103 -17.32 11.58 -3.54
C HIS A 103 -17.89 10.42 -4.37
N LEU A 104 -18.95 9.80 -3.88
CA LEU A 104 -19.65 8.67 -4.51
C LEU A 104 -21.09 9.04 -4.85
N THR A 105 -21.72 8.25 -5.70
CA THR A 105 -23.17 8.34 -5.90
C THR A 105 -23.90 7.64 -4.74
N PRO A 106 -25.10 8.10 -4.33
CA PRO A 106 -25.89 7.42 -3.31
C PRO A 106 -26.17 5.94 -3.64
N THR A 107 -26.35 5.61 -4.92
CA THR A 107 -26.47 4.23 -5.41
C THR A 107 -25.21 3.42 -5.13
N ARG A 108 -24.02 3.99 -5.34
CA ARG A 108 -22.77 3.30 -5.07
C ARG A 108 -22.57 3.06 -3.57
N VAL A 109 -22.96 4.02 -2.72
CA VAL A 109 -22.95 3.83 -1.26
C VAL A 109 -23.86 2.67 -0.84
N ARG A 110 -25.09 2.58 -1.38
CA ARG A 110 -26.01 1.45 -1.10
C ARG A 110 -25.38 0.10 -1.47
N GLN A 111 -24.85 -0.02 -2.68
CA GLN A 111 -24.18 -1.26 -3.12
C GLN A 111 -23.03 -1.68 -2.19
N ILE A 112 -22.28 -0.70 -1.68
CA ILE A 112 -21.18 -0.95 -0.75
C ILE A 112 -21.72 -1.44 0.60
N MET A 113 -22.77 -0.80 1.13
CA MET A 113 -23.41 -1.23 2.38
C MET A 113 -23.98 -2.65 2.26
N ASP A 114 -24.66 -2.95 1.14
CA ASP A 114 -25.25 -4.27 0.89
C ASP A 114 -24.17 -5.36 0.81
N ALA A 115 -23.09 -5.09 0.09
CA ALA A 115 -21.95 -6.01 -0.02
C ALA A 115 -21.26 -6.24 1.33
N MET A 116 -21.07 -5.18 2.13
CA MET A 116 -20.44 -5.26 3.44
C MET A 116 -21.31 -5.99 4.46
N HIS A 117 -22.62 -5.76 4.42
CA HIS A 117 -23.59 -6.45 5.27
C HIS A 117 -23.63 -7.95 4.97
N GLN A 118 -23.62 -8.32 3.69
CA GLN A 118 -23.57 -9.73 3.27
C GLN A 118 -22.27 -10.41 3.73
N ASP A 119 -21.12 -9.73 3.64
CA ASP A 119 -19.84 -10.25 4.11
C ASP A 119 -19.83 -10.44 5.65
N ASP A 120 -20.35 -9.46 6.40
CA ASP A 120 -20.49 -9.54 7.87
C ASP A 120 -21.42 -10.70 8.29
N ILE A 121 -22.57 -10.86 7.64
CA ILE A 121 -23.47 -12.01 7.84
C ILE A 121 -22.73 -13.32 7.53
N SER A 122 -22.07 -13.41 6.39
CA SER A 122 -21.37 -14.64 5.96
C SER A 122 -20.25 -15.03 6.93
N ARG A 123 -19.53 -14.04 7.48
CA ARG A 123 -18.50 -14.26 8.51
C ARG A 123 -19.09 -14.73 9.83
N ARG A 124 -20.20 -14.12 10.28
CA ARG A 124 -20.87 -14.46 11.54
C ARG A 124 -21.59 -15.80 11.50
N GLN A 125 -22.13 -16.18 10.34
CA GLN A 125 -22.87 -17.42 10.21
C GLN A 125 -21.99 -18.67 10.29
N GLY A 126 -20.66 -18.54 10.17
CA GLY A 126 -19.77 -19.69 10.09
C GLY A 126 -20.07 -20.51 8.83
N ARG A 127 -19.05 -21.13 8.24
CA ARG A 127 -19.28 -22.03 7.12
C ARG A 127 -20.01 -23.24 7.67
N LEU A 128 -21.32 -23.38 7.40
CA LEU A 128 -22.05 -24.63 7.63
C LEU A 128 -21.37 -25.71 6.79
N ILE A 129 -20.53 -26.51 7.44
CA ILE A 129 -20.03 -27.76 6.87
C ILE A 129 -21.21 -28.73 6.99
N LEU A 130 -21.90 -28.95 5.87
CA LEU A 130 -22.84 -30.06 5.74
C LEU A 130 -21.98 -31.31 5.46
N GLU A 131 -21.91 -32.22 6.43
CA GLU A 131 -21.44 -33.60 6.25
C GLU A 131 -22.51 -34.46 5.55
#